data_AF-A0A517QAW6-F1
#
_entry.id   AF-A0A517QAW6-F1
#
_cell.length_a   1.000
_cell.length_b   1.000
_cell.length_c   1.000
_cell.angle_alpha   90.00
_cell.angle_beta   90.00
_cell.angle_gamma   90.00
#
_symmetry.space_group_name_H-M   'P 1'
#
loop_
_entity.id
_entity.type
_entity.pdbx_description
1 polymer ?
#
loop_
_entity_poly.entity_id
_entity_poly.type
_entity_poly.pdbx_seq_one_letter_code
_entity_poly.pdbx_strand_id
1 'polypeptide(L)'
;MIQLFHPLLTLIATASDSLLANYVLYLKNENRILRDRAPGEIHTKPHESAQLLKYGKPLGKAINELITIITPGTFHHWVREEKRSREKKTIGRQERVPCCEN
;
A
#
# COMPACT_ATOMS: atom_id res chain seq x y z
N MET A 1 -20.53 12.78 -22.81
CA MET A 1 -20.19 12.02 -21.58
C MET A 1 -19.04 12.71 -20.84
N ILE A 2 -19.30 13.81 -20.10
CA ILE A 2 -18.30 14.53 -19.28
C ILE A 2 -18.91 14.99 -17.92
N GLN A 3 -20.21 14.84 -17.71
CA GLN A 3 -20.95 15.52 -16.62
C GLN A 3 -20.77 14.89 -15.21
N LEU A 4 -20.18 13.70 -15.10
CA LEU A 4 -19.87 13.07 -13.79
C LEU A 4 -18.49 13.46 -13.25
N PHE A 5 -17.59 13.89 -14.12
CA PHE A 5 -16.24 14.27 -13.71
C PHE A 5 -16.21 15.68 -13.16
N HIS A 6 -17.08 16.58 -13.63
CA HIS A 6 -17.08 17.98 -13.15
C HIS A 6 -17.33 18.11 -11.64
N PRO A 7 -18.39 17.54 -11.03
CA PRO A 7 -18.58 17.65 -9.58
C PRO A 7 -17.47 16.95 -8.79
N LEU A 8 -16.89 15.86 -9.31
CA LEU A 8 -15.74 15.19 -8.71
C LEU A 8 -14.47 16.07 -8.78
N LEU A 9 -14.18 16.69 -9.92
CA LEU A 9 -13.05 17.59 -10.09
C LEU A 9 -13.23 18.89 -9.30
N THR A 10 -14.44 19.45 -9.25
CA THR A 10 -14.77 20.60 -8.42
C THR A 10 -14.67 20.25 -6.94
N LEU A 11 -15.09 19.05 -6.53
CA LEU A 11 -14.87 18.56 -5.17
C LEU A 11 -13.38 18.40 -4.88
N ILE A 12 -12.58 17.82 -5.78
CA ILE A 12 -11.12 17.69 -5.59
C ILE A 12 -10.43 19.07 -5.57
N ALA A 13 -10.91 20.02 -6.37
CA ALA A 13 -10.39 21.39 -6.43
C ALA A 13 -10.82 22.27 -5.24
N THR A 14 -11.94 21.96 -4.59
CA THR A 14 -12.50 22.70 -3.44
C THR A 14 -12.36 21.98 -2.10
N ALA A 15 -11.99 20.69 -2.11
CA ALA A 15 -11.75 19.91 -0.90
C ALA A 15 -10.52 20.46 -0.20
N SER A 16 -10.76 21.20 0.87
CA SER A 16 -9.75 21.49 1.87
C SER A 16 -9.27 20.19 2.52
N ASP A 17 -8.04 20.18 3.03
CA ASP A 17 -7.48 19.07 3.79
C ASP A 17 -8.43 18.58 4.92
N SER A 18 -9.26 19.48 5.45
CA SER A 18 -10.29 19.17 6.45
C SER A 18 -11.40 18.26 5.94
N LEU A 19 -11.84 18.43 4.68
CA LEU A 19 -12.85 17.55 4.09
C LEU A 19 -12.25 16.17 3.83
N LEU A 20 -11.06 16.09 3.26
CA LEU A 20 -10.36 14.82 3.03
C LEU A 20 -10.12 14.07 4.36
N ALA A 21 -9.77 14.78 5.43
CA ALA A 21 -9.66 14.21 6.77
C ALA A 21 -10.97 13.57 7.25
N ASN A 22 -12.12 14.22 7.00
CA ASN A 22 -13.44 13.67 7.33
C ASN A 22 -13.74 12.38 6.54
N TYR A 23 -13.41 12.33 5.24
CA TYR A 23 -13.55 11.12 4.44
C TYR A 23 -12.70 9.97 5.00
N VAL A 24 -11.44 10.23 5.35
CA VAL A 24 -10.55 9.21 5.95
C VAL A 24 -11.09 8.74 7.29
N LEU A 25 -11.58 9.66 8.15
CA LEU A 25 -12.14 9.33 9.45
C LEU A 25 -13.39 8.45 9.32
N TYR A 26 -14.27 8.77 8.37
CA TYR A 26 -15.46 7.98 8.08
C TYR A 26 -15.08 6.56 7.65
N LEU A 27 -14.17 6.42 6.66
CA LEU A 27 -13.71 5.12 6.17
C LEU A 27 -12.98 4.31 7.25
N LYS A 28 -12.23 4.95 8.17
CA LYS A 28 -11.63 4.27 9.32
C LYS A 28 -12.70 3.69 10.25
N ASN A 29 -13.78 4.44 10.52
CA ASN A 29 -14.87 3.98 11.36
C ASN A 29 -15.68 2.84 10.72
N GLU A 30 -16.00 2.93 9.43
CA GLU A 30 -16.66 1.82 8.72
C GLU A 30 -15.80 0.55 8.77
N ASN A 31 -14.50 0.67 8.48
CA ASN A 31 -13.59 -0.47 8.56
C ASN A 31 -13.51 -1.06 9.97
N ARG A 32 -13.60 -0.25 11.03
CA ARG A 32 -13.70 -0.76 12.41
C ARG A 32 -14.97 -1.58 12.61
N ILE A 33 -16.13 -1.04 12.24
CA ILE A 33 -17.42 -1.73 12.35
C ILE A 33 -17.43 -3.05 11.58
N LEU A 34 -16.85 -3.07 10.37
CA LEU A 34 -16.75 -4.28 9.56
C LEU A 34 -15.87 -5.35 10.22
N ARG A 35 -14.77 -4.94 10.87
CA ARG A 35 -13.90 -5.87 11.61
C ARG A 35 -14.54 -6.42 12.86
N ASP A 36 -15.25 -5.58 13.61
CA ASP A 36 -15.98 -6.02 14.81
C ASP A 36 -17.03 -7.09 14.48
N ARG A 37 -17.54 -7.07 13.23
CA ARG A 37 -18.49 -8.07 12.70
C ARG A 37 -17.81 -9.27 12.02
N ALA A 38 -16.54 -9.17 11.66
CA ALA A 38 -15.84 -10.24 10.96
C ALA A 38 -15.47 -11.36 11.95
N PRO A 39 -15.89 -12.61 11.73
CA PRO A 39 -15.52 -13.71 12.62
C PRO A 39 -14.06 -14.10 12.42
N GLY A 40 -13.25 -13.96 13.47
CA GLY A 40 -11.88 -14.46 13.53
C GLY A 40 -10.79 -13.49 13.04
N GLU A 41 -9.56 -13.99 12.99
CA GLU A 41 -8.38 -13.21 12.59
C GLU A 41 -8.28 -13.08 11.06
N ILE A 42 -8.17 -11.84 10.56
CA ILE A 42 -8.07 -11.55 9.13
C ILE A 42 -6.64 -11.87 8.66
N HIS A 43 -6.46 -13.07 8.11
CA HIS A 43 -5.21 -13.50 7.52
C HIS A 43 -5.06 -12.92 6.11
N THR A 44 -3.98 -12.17 5.88
CA THR A 44 -3.70 -11.60 4.55
C THR A 44 -3.20 -12.66 3.58
N LYS A 45 -3.83 -12.71 2.41
CA LYS A 45 -3.37 -13.51 1.27
C LYS A 45 -2.21 -12.80 0.54
N PRO A 46 -1.39 -13.54 -0.22
CA PRO A 46 -0.26 -12.95 -0.94
C PRO A 46 -0.66 -11.81 -1.89
N HIS A 47 -1.78 -11.90 -2.59
CA HIS A 47 -2.24 -10.83 -3.48
C HIS A 47 -2.70 -9.57 -2.71
N GLU A 48 -3.32 -9.74 -1.54
CA GLU A 48 -3.73 -8.64 -0.66
C GLU A 48 -2.51 -7.93 -0.10
N SER A 49 -1.48 -8.68 0.32
CA SER A 49 -0.20 -8.12 0.78
C SER A 49 0.47 -7.25 -0.29
N ALA A 50 0.44 -7.68 -1.55
CA ALA A 50 0.99 -6.92 -2.67
C ALA A 50 0.22 -5.61 -2.92
N GLN A 51 -1.11 -5.63 -2.79
CA GLN A 51 -1.93 -4.43 -2.88
C GLN A 51 -1.64 -3.46 -1.73
N LEU A 52 -1.55 -3.97 -0.49
CA LEU A 52 -1.20 -3.15 0.67
C LEU A 52 0.16 -2.49 0.50
N LEU A 53 1.18 -3.21 -0.02
CA LEU A 53 2.48 -2.63 -0.33
C LEU A 53 2.43 -1.58 -1.43
N LYS A 54 1.61 -1.79 -2.48
CA LYS A 54 1.46 -0.86 -3.59
C LYS A 54 0.92 0.49 -3.12
N TYR A 55 -0.13 0.49 -2.28
CA TYR A 55 -0.76 1.71 -1.79
C TYR A 55 -0.11 2.28 -0.53
N GLY A 56 0.55 1.45 0.28
CA GLY A 56 1.17 1.87 1.54
C GLY A 56 2.52 2.56 1.37
N LYS A 57 3.32 2.21 0.34
CA LYS A 57 4.66 2.80 0.15
C LYS A 57 4.66 4.32 -0.05
N PRO A 58 3.78 4.91 -0.88
CA PRO A 58 3.74 6.36 -1.06
C PRO A 58 3.41 7.13 0.22
N LEU A 59 2.76 6.49 1.20
CA LEU A 59 2.36 7.11 2.47
C LEU A 59 3.52 7.26 3.46
N GLY A 60 4.68 6.64 3.20
CA GLY A 60 5.88 6.81 4.01
C GLY A 60 5.65 6.44 5.49
N LYS A 61 6.00 7.34 6.42
CA LYS A 61 5.83 7.12 7.87
C LYS A 61 4.38 7.17 8.33
N ALA A 62 3.51 7.88 7.61
CA ALA A 62 2.10 8.05 7.97
C ALA A 62 1.32 6.72 7.93
N ILE A 63 1.84 5.71 7.21
CA ILE A 63 1.23 4.37 7.17
C ILE A 63 1.09 3.76 8.57
N ASN A 64 1.98 4.09 9.50
CA ASN A 64 1.96 3.53 10.86
C ASN A 64 0.69 3.93 11.64
N GLU A 65 0.10 5.08 11.31
CA GLU A 65 -1.12 5.59 11.94
C GLU A 65 -2.40 5.13 11.22
N LEU A 66 -2.26 4.54 10.03
CA LEU A 66 -3.36 4.17 9.15
C LEU A 66 -3.54 2.65 9.08
N ILE A 67 -2.45 1.88 9.19
CA ILE A 67 -2.47 0.45 8.99
C ILE A 67 -3.10 -0.26 10.19
N THR A 68 -4.18 -0.99 9.92
CA THR A 68 -4.94 -1.72 10.95
C THR A 68 -5.12 -3.20 10.60
N ILE A 69 -4.88 -3.61 9.35
CA ILE A 69 -5.02 -5.02 8.91
C ILE A 69 -3.81 -5.82 9.37
N ILE A 70 -2.62 -5.28 9.14
CA ILE A 70 -1.36 -5.91 9.51
C ILE A 70 -0.62 -5.00 10.48
N THR A 71 0.26 -5.57 11.30
CA THR A 71 1.09 -4.78 12.18
C THR A 71 2.07 -3.92 11.35
N PRO A 72 2.42 -2.71 11.82
CA PRO A 72 3.40 -1.87 11.14
C PRO A 72 4.73 -2.60 10.89
N GLY A 73 5.15 -3.44 11.85
CA GLY A 73 6.35 -4.27 11.73
C GLY A 73 6.31 -5.22 10.52
N THR A 74 5.19 -5.91 10.32
CA THR A 74 5.00 -6.82 9.17
C THR A 74 5.05 -6.05 7.85
N PHE A 75 4.42 -4.87 7.78
CA PHE A 75 4.49 -4.04 6.58
C PHE A 75 5.92 -3.65 6.22
N HIS A 76 6.69 -3.13 7.19
CA HIS A 76 8.09 -2.73 6.97
C HIS A 76 8.99 -3.93 6.67
N HIS A 77 8.70 -5.10 7.23
CA HIS A 77 9.37 -6.34 6.86
C HIS A 77 9.17 -6.65 5.37
N TRP A 78 7.93 -6.69 4.90
CA TRP A 78 7.63 -6.94 3.48
C TRP A 78 8.23 -5.89 2.54
N VAL A 79 8.24 -4.61 2.92
CA VAL A 79 8.91 -3.56 2.15
C VAL A 79 10.42 -3.85 2.00
N ARG A 80 11.08 -4.33 3.06
CA ARG A 80 12.50 -4.72 3.01
C ARG A 80 12.74 -5.97 2.17
N GLU A 81 11.89 -6.98 2.30
CA GLU A 81 11.99 -8.21 1.51
C GLU A 81 11.86 -7.97 0.01
N GLU A 82 10.94 -7.09 -0.39
CA GLU A 82 10.76 -6.75 -1.79
C GLU A 82 11.99 -6.02 -2.36
N LYS A 83 12.60 -5.10 -1.58
CA LYS A 83 13.86 -4.44 -1.96
C LYS A 83 14.99 -5.46 -2.13
N ARG A 84 15.18 -6.33 -1.13
CA ARG A 84 16.20 -7.39 -1.16
C ARG A 84 16.00 -8.34 -2.35
N SER A 85 14.75 -8.65 -2.71
CA SER A 85 14.43 -9.52 -3.85
C SER A 85 14.77 -8.86 -5.19
N ARG A 86 14.64 -7.54 -5.30
CA ARG A 86 15.08 -6.77 -6.47
C ARG A 86 16.60 -6.72 -6.58
N GLU A 87 17.30 -6.49 -5.48
CA GLU A 87 18.77 -6.47 -5.42
C GLU A 87 19.39 -7.83 -5.78
N LYS A 88 18.81 -8.93 -5.30
CA LYS A 88 19.25 -10.28 -5.69
C LYS A 88 19.07 -10.55 -7.19
N LYS A 89 17.99 -10.06 -7.81
CA LYS A 89 17.78 -10.18 -9.27
C LYS A 89 18.79 -9.36 -10.08
N THR A 90 19.25 -8.22 -9.57
CA THR A 90 20.27 -7.41 -10.26
C THR A 90 21.65 -8.06 -10.17
N ILE A 91 22.01 -8.63 -9.01
CA ILE A 91 23.30 -9.29 -8.80
C ILE A 91 23.41 -10.58 -9.63
N GLY A 92 22.35 -11.42 -9.64
CA GLY A 92 22.34 -12.65 -10.45
C GLY A 92 22.32 -12.46 -11.97
N ARG A 93 22.19 -11.22 -12.47
CA ARG A 93 22.24 -10.90 -13.90
C ARG A 93 23.64 -10.49 -14.38
N GLN A 94 24.58 -10.22 -13.47
CA GLN A 94 25.94 -9.78 -13.83
C GLN A 94 26.99 -10.90 -13.89
N GLU A 95 26.66 -12.13 -13.49
CA GLU A 95 27.58 -13.28 -13.61
C GLU A 95 27.09 -14.25 -14.69
N ARG A 96 27.50 -13.99 -15.94
CA ARG A 96 27.81 -14.98 -17.00
C ARG A 96 28.31 -14.23 -18.24
N VAL A 97 29.45 -13.57 -18.13
CA VAL A 97 30.34 -13.39 -19.28
C VAL A 97 31.36 -14.53 -19.19
N PRO A 98 31.37 -15.51 -20.12
CA PRO A 98 32.50 -16.42 -20.23
C PRO A 98 33.69 -15.57 -20.64
N CYS A 99 34.70 -15.45 -19.78
CA CYS A 99 35.99 -14.94 -20.22
C CYS A 99 36.50 -15.88 -21.32
N CYS A 100 36.71 -15.34 -22.52
CA CYS A 100 37.42 -16.02 -23.59
C CYS A 100 38.77 -16.49 -23.05
N GLU A 101 39.00 -17.81 -23.03
CA GLU A 101 40.33 -18.39 -22.84
C GLU A 101 41.08 -18.31 -24.19
N ASN A 102 42.35 -17.90 -24.11
CA ASN A 102 43.31 -17.72 -25.21
C ASN A 102 43.60 -19.00 -25.99
#